data_AF-A0A1X1Q8W4-F1
#
_entry.id   AF-A0A1X1Q8W4-F1
#
_cell.length_a   1.000
_cell.length_b   1.000
_cell.length_c   1.000
_cell.angle_alpha   90.00
_cell.angle_beta   90.00
_cell.angle_gamma   90.00
#
_symmetry.space_group_name_H-M   'P 1'
#
loop_
_entity.id
_entity.type
_entity.pdbx_description
1 polymer ?
#
loop_
_entity_poly.entity_id
_entity_poly.type
_entity_poly.pdbx_seq_one_letter_code
_entity_poly.pdbx_strand_id
1 'polypeptide(L)' 'MKIEGMNKSDWLMLVLIVVVLAMTNFSDLQTIDYVLLVSVVAWLIMLGIRLYVINVKNKQ' A
#
# COMPACT_ATOMS: atom_id res chain seq x y z
N MET A 1 17.45 -3.43 -10.09
CA MET A 1 16.28 -2.56 -10.36
C MET A 1 16.28 -1.45 -9.35
N LYS A 2 16.70 -0.23 -9.72
CA LYS A 2 16.39 0.95 -8.90
C LYS A 2 14.91 1.25 -9.13
N ILE A 3 14.09 1.27 -8.08
CA ILE A 3 12.75 1.84 -8.17
C ILE A 3 12.95 3.37 -8.20
N GLU A 4 13.46 3.87 -9.33
CA GLU A 4 13.58 5.30 -9.63
C GLU A 4 12.16 5.86 -9.80
N GLY A 5 11.55 6.27 -8.69
CA GLY A 5 10.18 6.77 -8.65
C GLY A 5 9.47 6.60 -7.31
N MET A 6 10.01 5.79 -6.39
CA MET A 6 9.40 5.63 -5.07
C MET A 6 9.79 6.81 -4.18
N ASN A 7 8.82 7.69 -3.91
CA ASN A 7 9.04 8.82 -3.03
C ASN A 7 9.08 8.35 -1.56
N LYS A 8 9.69 9.11 -0.65
CA LYS A 8 9.75 8.77 0.79
C LYS A 8 8.36 8.49 1.38
N SER A 9 7.32 9.18 0.86
CA SER A 9 5.93 8.97 1.24
C SER A 9 5.36 7.60 0.81
N ASP A 10 5.75 7.08 -0.35
CA ASP A 10 5.32 5.74 -0.81
C ASP A 10 5.95 4.64 0.04
N TRP A 11 7.21 4.84 0.41
CA TRP A 11 7.92 3.92 1.28
C TRP A 11 7.31 3.91 2.69
N LEU A 12 7.01 5.09 3.25
CA LEU A 12 6.33 5.20 4.54
C LEU A 12 4.95 4.51 4.52
N MET A 13 4.20 4.68 3.43
CA MET A 13 2.89 4.07 3.24
C MET A 13 2.97 2.54 3.19
N LEU A 14 3.96 1.98 2.49
CA LEU A 14 4.22 0.53 2.48
C LEU A 14 4.56 0.00 3.88
N VAL A 15 5.43 0.71 4.62
CA VAL A 15 5.79 0.33 5.99
C VAL A 15 4.56 0.34 6.91
N LEU A 16 3.71 1.38 6.80
CA LEU A 16 2.46 1.47 7.55
C LEU A 16 1.51 0.30 7.26
N ILE A 17 1.34 -0.07 6.00
CA ILE A 17 0.51 -1.22 5.61
C ILE A 17 1.03 -2.51 6.25
N VAL A 18 2.34 -2.75 6.22
CA VAL A 18 2.95 -3.95 6.80
C VAL A 18 2.78 -3.98 8.32
N VAL A 19 2.97 -2.85 9.00
CA VAL A 19 2.78 -2.75 10.46
C VAL A 19 1.32 -3.01 10.83
N VAL A 20 0.37 -2.41 10.11
CA VAL A 20 -1.06 -2.63 10.35
C VAL A 20 -1.43 -4.10 10.17
N LEU A 21 -0.99 -4.74 9.08
CA LEU A 21 -1.25 -6.16 8.84
C LEU A 21 -0.60 -7.07 9.91
N ALA A 22 0.60 -6.73 10.39
CA ALA A 22 1.29 -7.51 11.42
C ALA A 22 0.67 -7.35 12.81
N MET A 23 0.06 -6.19 13.12
CA MET A 23 -0.66 -5.96 14.37
C MET A 23 -2.10 -6.47 14.34
N THR A 24 -2.61 -6.83 13.16
CA THR A 24 -3.96 -7.38 13.00
C THR A 24 -3.94 -8.86 13.35
N ASN A 25 -4.71 -9.23 14.36
CA ASN A 25 -4.83 -10.62 14.76
C ASN A 25 -5.98 -11.29 14.00
N PHE A 26 -5.68 -11.92 12.87
CA PHE A 26 -6.66 -12.59 11.98
C PHE A 26 -7.37 -13.81 12.58
N SER A 27 -7.23 -14.05 13.88
CA SER A 27 -7.93 -15.15 14.58
C SER A 27 -9.32 -14.74 15.09
N ASP A 28 -9.64 -13.45 15.14
CA ASP A 28 -10.88 -12.92 15.71
C ASP A 28 -11.56 -11.92 14.74
N LEU A 29 -11.84 -12.41 13.51
CA LEU A 29 -12.38 -11.64 12.38
C LEU A 29 -13.77 -11.05 12.66
N GLN A 30 -13.81 -9.91 13.35
CA GLN A 30 -15.00 -9.06 13.44
C GLN A 30 -15.09 -8.10 12.24
N THR A 31 -16.21 -7.39 12.12
CA THR A 31 -16.48 -6.40 11.05
C THR A 31 -15.37 -5.36 10.87
N ILE A 32 -14.62 -5.03 11.93
CA ILE A 32 -13.46 -4.12 11.90
C ILE A 32 -12.35 -4.67 10.98
N ASP A 33 -12.11 -5.98 10.98
CA ASP A 33 -11.06 -6.59 10.17
C ASP A 33 -11.38 -6.52 8.67
N TYR A 34 -12.66 -6.63 8.29
CA TYR A 34 -13.08 -6.47 6.89
C TYR A 34 -12.89 -5.04 6.38
N VAL A 35 -13.23 -4.03 7.19
CA VAL A 35 -13.01 -2.61 6.85
C VAL A 35 -11.52 -2.31 6.73
N LEU A 36 -10.70 -2.88 7.62
CA LEU A 36 -9.25 -2.76 7.59
C LEU A 36 -8.67 -3.37 6.30
N LEU A 37 -9.12 -4.57 5.94
CA LEU A 37 -8.69 -5.28 4.72
C LEU A 37 -9.03 -4.48 3.47
N VAL A 38 -10.26 -3.96 3.37
CA VAL A 38 -10.69 -3.11 2.25
C VAL A 38 -9.86 -1.82 2.19
N SER A 39 -9.54 -1.22 3.33
CA SER A 39 -8.72 0.00 3.41
C SER A 39 -7.29 -0.27 2.94
N VAL A 40 -6.68 -1.37 3.36
CA VAL A 40 -5.34 -1.80 2.91
C VAL A 40 -5.32 -2.06 1.40
N VAL A 41 -6.33 -2.75 0.87
CA VAL A 41 -6.45 -3.01 -0.57
C VAL A 41 -6.59 -1.70 -1.37
N ALA A 42 -7.42 -0.76 -0.91
CA ALA A 42 -7.57 0.55 -1.55
C ALA A 42 -6.25 1.33 -1.58
N TRP A 43 -5.49 1.27 -0.49
CA TRP A 43 -4.16 1.89 -0.40
C TRP A 43 -3.17 1.26 -1.39
N LEU A 44 -3.13 -0.07 -1.50
CA LEU A 44 -2.28 -0.76 -2.47
C LEU A 44 -2.62 -0.38 -3.92
N ILE A 45 -3.91 -0.27 -4.25
CA ILE A 45 -4.37 0.16 -5.57
C ILE A 45 -3.88 1.59 -5.86
N MET A 46 -4.03 2.51 -4.90
CA MET A 46 -3.62 3.91 -5.07
C MET A 46 -2.10 4.03 -5.28
N LEU A 47 -1.31 3.26 -4.52
CA LEU A 47 0.14 3.18 -4.67
C LEU A 47 0.54 2.57 -6.02
N GLY A 48 -0.13 1.51 -6.45
CA GLY A 48 0.06 0.89 -7.77
C GLY A 48 -0.22 1.84 -8.93
N ILE A 49 -1.34 2.56 -8.90
CA ILE A 49 -1.69 3.58 -9.91
C ILE A 49 -0.61 4.67 -9.95
N ARG A 50 -0.21 5.19 -8.79
CA ARG A 50 0.79 6.25 -8.72
C ARG A 50 2.14 5.80 -9.26
N LEU A 51 2.63 4.63 -8.87
CA LEU A 51 3.86 4.05 -9.40
C LEU A 51 3.77 3.79 -10.90
N TYR A 52 2.62 3.30 -11.39
CA TYR A 52 2.38 3.10 -12.81
C TYR A 52 2.44 4.43 -13.58
N VAL A 53 1.73 5.47 -13.13
CA VAL A 53 1.75 6.80 -13.75
C VAL A 53 3.15 7.39 -13.75
N ILE A 54 3.90 7.29 -12.65
CA ILE A 54 5.28 7.76 -12.58
C ILE A 54 6.16 7.01 -13.58
N ASN A 55 6.06 5.67 -13.61
CA ASN A 55 6.82 4.84 -14.54
C ASN A 55 6.49 5.15 -16.01
N VAL A 56 5.23 5.43 -16.33
CA VAL A 56 4.81 5.86 -17.68
C VAL A 56 5.37 7.25 -18.01
N LYS A 57 5.29 8.21 -17.09
CA LYS A 57 5.87 9.56 -17.27
C LYS A 57 7.39 9.54 -17.43
N ASN A 58 8.08 8.60 -16.76
CA ASN A 58 9.53 8.49 -16.85
C ASN A 58 10.00 7.77 -18.12
N LYS A 59 9.09 7.11 -18.85
CA LYS A 59 9.36 6.43 -20.12
C LYS A 59 9.06 7.28 -21.35
N GLN A 60 8.30 8.37 -21.20
CA GLN A 60 8.14 9.40 -22.23
C GLN A 60 9.22 10.46 -22.10
#